data_AF-A0A1I1QT63-F1
#
_entry.id   AF-A0A1I1QT63-F1
#
_cell.length_a   1.000
_cell.length_b   1.000
_cell.length_c   1.000
_cell.angle_alpha   90.00
_cell.angle_beta   90.00
_cell.angle_gamma   90.00
#
_symmetry.space_group_name_H-M   'P 1'
#
loop_
_entity.id
_entity.type
_entity.pdbx_description
1 polymer ?
#
loop_
_entity_poly.entity_id
_entity_poly.type
_entity_poly.pdbx_seq_one_letter_code
_entity_poly.pdbx_strand_id
1 'polypeptide(L)' 'MDYITTKEAAKNWGITDRMVVYHCSAGRIKGAKKMGNTWLVPVDAEKPADGRYRSSNVKDGENK' A
#
# COMPACT_ATOMS: atom_id res chain seq x y z
N MET A 1 -0.73 11.23 -14.90
CA MET A 1 -0.20 10.55 -13.70
C MET A 1 -1.28 10.65 -12.66
N ASP A 2 -2.15 9.64 -12.64
CA ASP A 2 -3.25 9.58 -11.71
C ASP A 2 -2.74 9.01 -10.40
N TYR A 3 -3.11 9.68 -9.31
CA TYR A 3 -2.77 9.27 -7.96
C TYR A 3 -4.03 8.81 -7.27
N ILE A 4 -3.89 7.73 -6.52
CA ILE A 4 -4.91 7.21 -5.63
C ILE A 4 -4.47 7.44 -4.19
N THR A 5 -5.44 7.50 -3.30
CA THR A 5 -5.20 7.60 -1.86
C THR A 5 -4.68 6.27 -1.31
N THR A 6 -4.11 6.32 -0.10
CA THR A 6 -3.69 5.09 0.59
C THR A 6 -4.84 4.10 0.81
N LYS A 7 -6.08 4.59 0.98
CA LYS A 7 -7.27 3.75 1.15
C LYS A 7 -7.62 2.98 -0.14
N GLU A 8 -7.54 3.65 -1.28
CA GLU A 8 -7.80 3.02 -2.58
C GLU A 8 -6.68 2.03 -2.94
N ALA A 9 -5.42 2.41 -2.71
CA ALA A 9 -4.28 1.51 -2.89
C ALA A 9 -4.39 0.27 -2.00
N ALA A 10 -4.81 0.45 -0.74
CA ALA A 10 -5.06 -0.63 0.21
C ALA A 10 -6.10 -1.62 -0.31
N LYS A 11 -7.22 -1.10 -0.83
CA LYS A 11 -8.27 -1.92 -1.46
C LYS A 11 -7.76 -2.66 -2.70
N ASN A 12 -7.02 -1.99 -3.57
CA ASN A 12 -6.48 -2.59 -4.79
C ASN A 12 -5.45 -3.69 -4.50
N TRP A 13 -4.63 -3.52 -3.46
CA TRP A 13 -3.58 -4.47 -3.10
C TRP A 13 -4.01 -5.53 -2.08
N GLY A 14 -5.25 -5.44 -1.58
CA GLY A 14 -5.77 -6.31 -0.53
C GLY A 14 -4.94 -6.24 0.76
N ILE A 15 -4.51 -5.04 1.16
CA ILE A 15 -3.78 -4.81 2.41
C ILE A 15 -4.43 -3.69 3.20
N THR A 16 -3.97 -3.46 4.44
CA THR A 16 -4.46 -2.33 5.25
C THR A 16 -3.85 -1.00 4.81
N ASP A 17 -4.55 0.09 5.05
CA ASP A 17 -4.08 1.47 4.82
C ASP A 17 -2.74 1.75 5.51
N ARG A 18 -2.56 1.26 6.75
CA ARG A 18 -1.32 1.35 7.52
C ARG A 18 -0.15 0.68 6.80
N MET A 19 -0.39 -0.42 6.10
CA MET A 19 0.63 -1.10 5.31
C MET A 19 1.03 -0.29 4.09
N VAL A 20 0.07 0.33 3.39
CA VAL A 20 0.36 1.26 2.29
C VAL A 20 1.21 2.43 2.78
N VAL A 21 0.84 3.04 3.92
CA VAL A 21 1.60 4.14 4.53
C VAL A 21 3.03 3.70 4.88
N TYR A 22 3.19 2.49 5.44
CA TYR A 22 4.50 1.93 5.71
C TYR A 22 5.34 1.78 4.44
N HIS A 23 4.78 1.25 3.36
CA HIS A 23 5.47 1.14 2.08
C HIS A 23 5.86 2.49 1.47
N CYS A 24 4.97 3.49 1.59
CA CYS A 24 5.24 4.85 1.14
C CYS A 24 6.38 5.49 1.95
N SER A 25 6.29 5.41 3.28
CA SER A 25 7.30 5.97 4.19
C SER A 25 8.65 5.23 4.11
N ALA A 26 8.63 3.95 3.76
CA ALA A 26 9.83 3.15 3.51
C ALA A 26 10.45 3.40 2.12
N GLY A 27 9.84 4.25 1.28
CA GLY A 27 10.33 4.53 -0.07
C GLY A 27 10.24 3.34 -1.02
N ARG A 28 9.39 2.34 -0.71
CA ARG A 28 9.23 1.13 -1.53
C ARG A 28 8.33 1.35 -2.75
N ILE A 29 7.53 2.41 -2.75
CA ILE A 29 6.63 2.76 -3.83
C ILE A 29 7.25 3.90 -4.63
N LYS A 30 7.68 3.61 -5.86
CA LYS A 30 8.25 4.62 -6.74
C LYS A 30 7.17 5.63 -7.14
N GLY A 31 7.46 6.91 -6.95
CA GLY A 31 6.52 7.99 -7.26
C GLY A 31 5.48 8.26 -6.17
N ALA A 32 5.51 7.55 -5.03
CA ALA A 32 4.70 7.95 -3.88
C ALA A 32 5.10 9.35 -3.38
N LYS A 33 4.11 10.20 -3.13
CA LYS A 33 4.32 11.56 -2.63
C LYS A 33 3.54 11.78 -1.35
N LYS A 34 4.16 12.42 -0.36
CA LYS A 34 3.48 12.87 0.84
C LYS A 34 2.87 14.25 0.58
N MET A 35 1.56 14.37 0.69
CA MET A 35 0.83 15.62 0.54
C MET A 35 0.11 15.94 1.85
N GLY A 36 0.69 16.85 2.64
CA GLY A 36 0.24 17.14 4.01
C GLY A 36 0.35 15.89 4.89
N ASN A 37 -0.79 15.42 5.39
CA ASN A 37 -0.88 14.26 6.28
C ASN A 37 -1.20 12.93 5.55
N THR A 38 -1.36 12.95 4.22
CA THR A 38 -1.77 11.79 3.41
C THR A 38 -0.68 11.43 2.40
N TRP A 39 -0.56 10.15 2.08
CA TRP A 39 0.28 9.67 0.98
C TRP A 39 -0.55 9.48 -0.29
N LEU A 40 -0.01 9.98 -1.39
CA LEU A 40 -0.51 9.77 -2.75
C LEU A 40 0.31 8.66 -3.39
N VAL A 41 -0.39 7.62 -3.84
CA VAL A 41 0.19 6.44 -4.49
C VAL A 41 -0.14 6.53 -5.98
N PRO A 42 0.83 6.43 -6.89
CA PRO A 42 0.52 6.36 -8.33
C PRO A 42 -0.37 5.16 -8.64
N VAL A 43 -1.34 5.31 -9.55
CA VAL A 43 -2.20 4.19 -9.95
C VAL A 43 -1.41 3.03 -10.59
N ASP A 44 -0.31 3.37 -11.27
CA ASP A 44 0.62 2.42 -11.90
C ASP A 44 1.60 1.78 -10.90
N ALA A 45 1.49 2.09 -9.61
CA ALA A 45 2.36 1.50 -8.60
C ALA A 45 1.95 0.05 -8.30
N GLU A 46 2.91 -0.87 -8.43
CA GLU A 46 2.73 -2.25 -8.01
C GLU A 46 2.93 -2.43 -6.50
N LYS A 47 2.23 -3.42 -5.94
CA LYS A 47 2.37 -3.80 -4.53
C LYS A 47 3.81 -4.28 -4.28
N PRO A 48 4.58 -3.63 -3.40
CA PRO A 48 5.93 -4.08 -3.08
C PRO A 48 5.90 -5.41 -2.34
N ALA A 49 6.92 -6.25 -2.56
CA ALA A 49 7.05 -7.52 -1.86
C ALA A 49 7.14 -7.30 -0.33
N ASP A 50 6.21 -7.90 0.41
CA ASP A 50 6.24 -7.88 1.88
C ASP A 50 7.17 -8.99 2.39
N GLY A 51 8.39 -8.63 2.76
CA GLY A 51 9.40 -9.55 3.28
C GLY A 51 9.10 -10.14 4.66
N ARG A 52 7.95 -9.79 5.27
CA ARG A 52 7.55 -10.32 6.58
C ARG A 52 6.94 -11.72 6.49
N TYR A 53 6.38 -12.09 5.35
CA TYR A 53 5.85 -13.45 5.15
C TYR A 53 6.93 -14.37 4.57
N ARG A 54 7.53 -15.19 5.44
CA ARG A 54 8.04 -16.51 5.04
C ARG A 54 6.81 -17.42 4.96
N SER A 55 6.58 -18.02 3.79
CA SER A 55 5.37 -18.78 3.46
C SER A 55 4.86 -19.69 4.59
N SER A 56 3.77 -19.28 5.20
CA SER A 56 2.77 -20.18 5.76
C SER A 56 1.44 -19.46 5.67
N ASN A 57 0.56 -20.00 4.82
CA ASN A 57 -0.80 -19.55 4.51
C ASN A 57 -1.49 -18.86 5.70
N VAL A 58 -1.75 -17.56 5.60
CA VAL A 58 -2.80 -16.94 6.41
C VAL A 58 -3.67 -16.10 5.48
N LYS A 59 -4.84 -16.65 5.20
CA LYS A 59 -6.01 -15.91 4.72
C LYS A 59 -6.43 -15.02 5.88
N ASP A 60 -6.23 -13.72 5.74
CA ASP A 60 -6.77 -12.70 6.65
C ASP A 60 -7.16 -11.55 5.73
N GLY A 61 -8.42 -11.20 5.54
CA GLY A 61 -9.61 -11.37 6.35
C GLY A 61 -10.43 -10.14 5.97
N GLU A 62 -11.64 -10.36 5.45
CA GLU A 62 -12.62 -9.30 5.26
C GLU A 62 -12.71 -8.42 6.51
N ASN A 63 -12.86 -7.10 6.32
CA ASN A 63 -13.67 -6.37 7.27
C ASN A 63 -14.42 -5.22 6.57
N LYS A 64 -15.70 -5.54 6.30
CA LYS A 64 -16.93 -4.76 6.55
C LYS A 64 -16.94 -3.26 6.22
#